data_AF-A0A5J4DS22-F1
#
_entry.id   AF-A0A5J4DS22-F1
#
_cell.length_a   1.000
_cell.length_b   1.000
_cell.length_c   1.000
_cell.angle_alpha   90.00
_cell.angle_beta   90.00
_cell.angle_gamma   90.00
#
_symmetry.space_group_name_H-M   'P 1'
#
loop_
_entity.id
_entity.type
_entity.pdbx_description
1 polymer ?
#
loop_
_entity_poly.entity_id
_entity_poly.type
_entity_poly.pdbx_seq_one_letter_code
_entity_poly.pdbx_strand_id
1 'polypeptide(L)' 'MTTGYCVKCRTKREMKDPKSITMKNGRPATKGTCPTCGTKMFRIGKT' A
#
# COMPACT_ATOMS: atom_id res chain seq x y z
N MET A 1 1.61 -11.12 4.56
CA MET A 1 2.33 -10.19 3.67
C MET A 1 1.29 -9.37 2.91
N THR A 2 1.30 -8.03 3.01
CA THR A 2 0.27 -7.20 2.38
C THR A 2 0.61 -6.92 0.92
N THR A 3 -0.13 -7.55 0.01
CA THR A 3 -0.05 -7.30 -1.43
C THR A 3 -0.81 -6.03 -1.80
N GLY A 4 -0.18 -5.16 -2.58
CA GLY A 4 -0.74 -3.92 -3.11
C GLY A 4 -0.70 -3.91 -4.64
N TYR A 5 -1.64 -3.21 -5.25
CA TYR A 5 -1.59 -2.99 -6.69
C TYR A 5 -0.80 -1.72 -6.99
N CYS A 6 0.30 -1.86 -7.74
CA CYS A 6 1.06 -0.71 -8.18
C CYS A 6 0.45 -0.17 -9.46
N VAL A 7 -0.18 1.01 -9.40
CA VAL A 7 -0.77 1.66 -10.59
C VAL A 7 0.27 2.04 -11.65
N LYS A 8 1.52 2.31 -11.27
CA LYS A 8 2.61 2.54 -12.23
C LYS A 8 3.04 1.26 -12.95
N CYS A 9 3.25 0.18 -12.21
CA CYS A 9 3.69 -1.10 -12.77
C CYS A 9 2.52 -1.96 -13.28
N ARG A 10 1.27 -1.51 -13.10
CA ARG A 10 0.01 -2.22 -13.40
C ARG A 10 0.00 -3.68 -12.97
N THR A 11 0.67 -3.97 -11.85
CA THR A 11 0.89 -5.33 -11.35
C THR A 11 0.63 -5.38 -9.85
N LYS A 12 0.10 -6.52 -9.38
CA LYS A 12 -0.02 -6.81 -7.95
C LYS A 12 1.36 -7.24 -7.45
N ARG A 13 1.86 -6.57 -6.42
CA ARG A 13 3.17 -6.85 -5.82
C ARG A 13 3.08 -6.73 -4.31
N GLU A 14 4.03 -7.34 -3.61
CA GLU A 14 4.16 -7.11 -2.19
C GLU A 14 4.62 -5.67 -1.93
N MET A 15 3.95 -5.03 -0.98
CA MET A 15 4.34 -3.70 -0.53
C MET A 15 5.56 -3.83 0.36
N LYS A 16 6.61 -3.05 0.05
CA LYS A 16 7.79 -2.88 0.90
C LYS A 16 7.47 -1.89 2.02
N ASP A 17 7.88 -2.22 3.24
CA ASP A 17 7.60 -1.44 4.46
C ASP A 17 6.11 -1.13 4.68
N PRO A 18 5.23 -2.15 4.71
CA PRO A 18 3.81 -1.93 4.97
C PRO A 18 3.58 -1.46 6.41
N LYS A 19 3.00 -0.27 6.56
CA LYS A 19 2.63 0.36 7.83
C LYS A 19 1.12 0.59 7.85
N SER A 20 0.47 0.14 8.91
CA SER A 20 -0.91 0.53 9.19
C SER A 20 -0.96 2.01 9.56
N ILE A 21 -1.72 2.79 8.79
CA ILE A 21 -2.00 4.21 9.04
C ILE A 21 -3.51 4.42 9.12
N THR A 22 -3.93 5.30 10.02
CA THR A 22 -5.31 5.80 10.01
C THR A 22 -5.35 7.04 9.14
N MET A 23 -6.14 6.99 8.06
CA MET A 23 -6.34 8.12 7.17
C MET A 23 -7.09 9.25 7.90
N LYS A 24 -7.00 10.49 7.41
CA LYS A 24 -7.66 11.66 8.00
C LYS A 24 -9.19 11.52 8.12
N ASN A 25 -9.79 10.64 7.32
CA ASN A 25 -11.22 10.30 7.36
C ASN A 25 -11.57 9.18 8.37
N GLY A 26 -10.65 8.83 9.28
CA GLY A 26 -10.86 7.81 10.33
C GLY A 26 -10.79 6.36 9.84
N ARG A 27 -10.54 6.12 8.54
CA ARG A 27 -10.48 4.76 7.98
C ARG A 27 -9.08 4.16 8.14
N PRO A 28 -8.96 2.89 8.57
CA PRO A 28 -7.68 2.19 8.57
C PRO A 28 -7.24 1.89 7.14
N ALA A 29 -5.96 2.10 6.88
CA ALA A 29 -5.32 1.78 5.62
C ALA A 29 -3.91 1.24 5.87
N THR A 30 -3.41 0.40 4.98
CA THR A 30 -2.00 0.03 4.94
C THR A 30 -1.30 0.91 3.91
N LYS A 31 -0.28 1.64 4.34
CA LYS A 31 0.64 2.36 3.47
C LYS A 31 1.87 1.51 3.26
N GLY A 32 2.33 1.37 2.03
CA GLY A 32 3.62 0.75 1.75
C GLY A 32 4.27 1.38 0.53
N THR A 33 5.35 0.77 0.06
CA THR A 33 6.15 1.31 -1.05
C THR A 33 6.36 0.23 -2.10
N CYS A 34 6.33 0.60 -3.38
CA CYS A 34 6.66 -0.32 -4.45
C CYS A 34 8.18 -0.62 -4.44
N PRO A 35 8.61 -1.88 -4.34
CA PRO A 35 10.04 -2.22 -4.39
C PRO A 35 10.67 -1.95 -5.76
N THR A 36 9.88 -1.92 -6.85
CA THR A 36 10.40 -1.72 -8.21
C THR A 36 10.43 -0.26 -8.64
N CYS A 37 9.34 0.48 -8.44
CA CYS A 37 9.23 1.87 -8.93
C CYS A 37 9.27 2.92 -7.81
N GLY A 38 9.49 2.51 -6.56
CA GLY A 38 9.57 3.41 -5.38
C GLY A 38 8.27 4.17 -5.05
N THR A 39 7.18 3.92 -5.78
CA THR A 39 5.94 4.67 -5.63
C THR A 39 5.20 4.22 -4.37
N LYS A 40 4.70 5.20 -3.60
CA LYS A 40 3.89 4.93 -2.39
C LYS A 40 2.58 4.26 -2.81
N MET A 41 2.33 3.07 -2.25
CA MET A 41 1.08 2.33 -2.40
C MET A 41 0.25 2.47 -1.15
N PHE A 42 -1.07 2.53 -1.32
CA PHE A 42 -2.03 2.55 -0.23
C PHE A 42 -3.08 1.49 -0.49
N ARG A 43 -3.31 0.64 0.51
CA ARG A 43 -4.40 -0.33 0.54
C ARG A 43 -5.40 0.14 1.59
N ILE A 44 -6.53 0.65 1.12
CA ILE A 44 -7.62 1.08 1.99
C ILE A 44 -8.42 -0.17 2.38
N GLY A 45 -8.63 -0.35 3.69
CA GLY A 45 -9.32 -1.52 4.22
C GLY A 45 -8.68 -2.00 5.51
N LYS A 46 -9.50 -2.58 6.39
CA LYS A 46 -9.01 -3.34 7.53
C LYS A 46 -8.26 -4.56 6.99
N THR A 47 -6.95 -4.61 7.22
CA THR A 47 -6.26 -5.88 7.39
C THR A 47 -6.83 -6.61 8.59
#